data_AF-A0A353PSM9-F1
#
_entry.id   AF-A0A353PSM9-F1
#
_cell.length_a   1.000
_cell.length_b   1.000
_cell.length_c   1.000
_cell.angle_alpha   90.00
_cell.angle_beta   90.00
_cell.angle_gamma   90.00
#
_symmetry.space_group_name_H-M   'P 1'
#
loop_
_entity.id
_entity.type
_entity.pdbx_description
1 polymer ?
#
loop_
_entity_poly.entity_id
_entity_poly.type
_entity_poly.pdbx_seq_one_letter_code
_entity_poly.pdbx_strand_id
1 'polypeptide(L)'
;YLSSAYNYSRQDADTLAHFITVYNAVYRSKMDVFTAKYKTLVTGYLQQEKAGLSVNYVDWPGKTQIVIPLLDLSGGLSTIDTTIISDKSVVDSMRETDGKEIDVRKDMVDLKEREADAAREEAQSSQKEAVRAEEKAKEALVEQKQEEQKLAEKKEEAAKAVEIAKENPEDGQAQKAAEEAEKEVVAQEQKLAEAKEKTEEAKQEAEELKTIAKEEQVIADRKTAEAQQDRLDIAKDQKEVMAVEDARAQMTTSYALKVIDTKALLSALVLINVADGAVVKESPVNVIRNRQVIKTNEGYLAVAGKPGKNTTIKLVILDPKNLEIQKESAEIVHESSAFAFTSNAVFVVIVQDKKTYLAAYNYDLSLSARSEVEVQDVSPIIITDRGISVIKADGNPILLDAKTLKKQ
;
A
#
# COMPACT_ATOMS: atom_id res chain seq x y z
N TYR A 1 4.04 12.49 -1.31
CA TYR A 1 2.94 12.73 -2.27
C TYR A 1 1.59 12.50 -1.62
N LEU A 2 1.29 11.30 -1.09
CA LEU A 2 -0.03 11.00 -0.50
C LEU A 2 -0.42 11.96 0.65
N SER A 3 0.50 12.25 1.57
CA SER A 3 0.23 13.23 2.65
C SER A 3 -0.01 14.64 2.13
N SER A 4 0.76 15.10 1.14
CA SER A 4 0.67 16.47 0.63
C SER A 4 -0.51 16.68 -0.33
N ALA A 5 -0.84 15.67 -1.14
CA ALA A 5 -1.86 15.76 -2.17
C ALA A 5 -3.26 15.42 -1.63
N TYR A 6 -3.34 14.49 -0.67
CA TYR A 6 -4.61 13.93 -0.18
C TYR A 6 -4.74 14.00 1.35
N ASN A 7 -3.85 14.71 2.04
CA ASN A 7 -3.93 14.95 3.49
C ASN A 7 -3.90 13.69 4.38
N TYR A 8 -3.31 12.58 3.89
CA TYR A 8 -3.07 11.41 4.73
C TYR A 8 -2.03 11.69 5.81
N SER A 9 -2.24 11.12 6.99
CA SER A 9 -1.20 11.08 8.04
C SER A 9 0.06 10.40 7.50
N ARG A 10 1.21 10.63 8.15
CA ARG A 10 2.47 9.99 7.70
C ARG A 10 2.36 8.46 7.71
N GLN A 11 1.81 7.91 8.79
CA GLN A 11 1.63 6.46 8.93
C GLN A 11 0.69 5.92 7.84
N ASP A 12 -0.48 6.53 7.64
CA ASP A 12 -1.43 6.08 6.61
C ASP A 12 -0.83 6.21 5.20
N ALA A 13 -0.09 7.28 4.95
CA ALA A 13 0.60 7.48 3.69
C ALA A 13 1.68 6.44 3.43
N ASP A 14 2.43 6.02 4.46
CA ASP A 14 3.45 4.97 4.35
C ASP A 14 2.77 3.62 4.04
N THR A 15 1.70 3.27 4.76
CA THR A 15 0.91 2.05 4.51
C THR A 15 0.32 2.03 3.09
N LEU A 16 -0.33 3.12 2.68
CA LEU A 16 -0.92 3.23 1.34
C LEU A 16 0.15 3.19 0.24
N ALA A 17 1.28 3.87 0.44
CA ALA A 17 2.39 3.85 -0.52
C ALA A 17 2.94 2.42 -0.71
N HIS A 18 3.02 1.64 0.36
CA HIS A 18 3.44 0.25 0.30
C HIS A 18 2.48 -0.59 -0.56
N PHE A 19 1.18 -0.57 -0.25
CA PHE A 19 0.17 -1.30 -1.04
C PHE A 19 0.08 -0.83 -2.49
N ILE A 20 0.17 0.48 -2.76
CA ILE A 20 0.21 1.03 -4.12
C ILE A 20 1.43 0.50 -4.87
N THR A 21 2.58 0.38 -4.21
CA THR A 21 3.82 -0.14 -4.81
C THR A 21 3.65 -1.61 -5.19
N VAL A 22 3.16 -2.45 -4.28
CA VAL A 22 2.91 -3.87 -4.54
C VAL A 22 1.83 -4.05 -5.62
N TYR A 23 0.73 -3.29 -5.55
CA TYR A 23 -0.32 -3.27 -6.57
C TYR A 23 0.24 -3.01 -7.97
N ASN A 24 1.06 -1.97 -8.11
CA ASN A 24 1.67 -1.63 -9.40
C ASN A 24 2.70 -2.68 -9.85
N ALA A 25 3.36 -3.38 -8.93
CA ALA A 25 4.25 -4.49 -9.27
C ALA A 25 3.48 -5.72 -9.78
N VAL A 26 2.42 -6.13 -9.06
CA VAL A 26 1.56 -7.26 -9.40
C VAL A 26 0.88 -7.09 -10.75
N TYR A 27 0.47 -5.86 -11.08
CA TYR A 27 -0.26 -5.54 -12.29
C TYR A 27 0.57 -4.91 -13.42
N ARG A 28 1.91 -4.94 -13.33
CA ARG A 28 2.76 -4.40 -14.38
C ARG A 28 2.38 -4.96 -15.76
N SER A 29 2.18 -4.05 -16.71
CA SER A 29 1.83 -4.33 -18.11
C SER A 29 0.52 -5.10 -18.34
N LYS A 30 -0.30 -5.29 -17.31
CA LYS A 30 -1.65 -5.90 -17.38
C LYS A 30 -2.70 -4.84 -17.70
N MET A 31 -2.69 -4.37 -18.95
CA MET A 31 -3.61 -3.33 -19.43
C MET A 31 -5.08 -3.75 -19.39
N ASP A 32 -5.37 -5.05 -19.46
CA ASP A 32 -6.70 -5.63 -19.24
C ASP A 32 -7.22 -5.30 -17.84
N VAL A 33 -6.38 -5.46 -16.81
CA VAL A 33 -6.73 -5.13 -15.42
C VAL A 33 -6.97 -3.63 -15.26
N PHE A 34 -6.09 -2.79 -15.82
CA PHE A 34 -6.27 -1.35 -15.76
C PHE A 34 -7.52 -0.89 -16.53
N THR A 35 -7.85 -1.51 -17.66
CA THR A 35 -9.05 -1.19 -18.44
C THR A 35 -10.33 -1.62 -17.74
N ALA A 36 -10.29 -2.71 -16.97
CA ALA A 36 -11.44 -3.16 -16.18
C ALA A 36 -11.72 -2.28 -14.96
N LYS A 37 -10.67 -1.72 -14.34
CA LYS A 37 -10.76 -1.00 -13.06
C LYS A 37 -10.82 0.53 -13.21
N TYR A 38 -10.37 1.10 -14.33
CA TYR A 38 -10.24 2.54 -14.52
C TYR A 38 -10.99 3.05 -15.74
N LYS A 39 -11.40 4.32 -15.67
CA LYS A 39 -12.05 5.03 -16.80
C LYS A 39 -11.10 5.12 -18.00
N THR A 40 -11.66 5.11 -19.21
CA THR A 40 -10.92 5.27 -20.47
C THR A 40 -10.01 6.50 -20.50
N LEU A 41 -10.40 7.58 -19.83
CA LEU A 41 -9.59 8.78 -19.70
C LEU A 41 -8.24 8.51 -19.02
N VAL A 42 -8.20 7.63 -18.01
CA VAL A 42 -6.96 7.26 -17.32
C VAL A 42 -6.13 6.32 -18.19
N THR A 43 -6.77 5.29 -18.74
CA THR A 43 -6.08 4.25 -19.51
C THR A 43 -5.52 4.77 -20.84
N GLY A 44 -6.11 5.82 -21.40
CA GLY A 44 -5.58 6.52 -22.58
C GLY A 44 -4.21 7.17 -22.38
N TYR A 45 -3.79 7.42 -21.12
CA TYR A 45 -2.44 7.92 -20.80
C TYR A 45 -1.46 6.80 -20.44
N LEU A 46 -1.91 5.55 -20.36
CA LEU A 46 -1.07 4.42 -20.00
C LEU A 46 -0.42 3.81 -21.24
N GLN A 47 0.87 3.49 -21.11
CA GLN A 47 1.63 2.74 -22.11
C GLN A 47 1.86 1.35 -21.56
N GLN A 48 1.51 0.30 -22.31
CA GLN A 48 1.52 -1.07 -21.82
C GLN A 48 2.87 -1.47 -21.21
N GLU A 49 3.99 -1.08 -21.82
CA GLU A 49 5.34 -1.43 -21.37
C GLU A 49 5.78 -0.67 -20.12
N LYS A 50 5.04 0.38 -19.73
CA LYS A 50 5.35 1.26 -18.60
C LYS A 50 4.31 1.21 -17.48
N ALA A 51 3.07 0.80 -17.76
CA ALA A 51 1.99 0.72 -16.78
C ALA A 51 2.37 -0.21 -15.63
N GLY A 52 2.35 0.31 -14.41
CA GLY A 52 2.82 -0.38 -13.22
C GLY A 52 4.33 -0.21 -12.94
N LEU A 53 4.86 -1.06 -12.07
CA LEU A 53 6.22 -0.97 -11.53
C LEU A 53 6.98 -2.29 -11.72
N SER A 54 8.24 -2.23 -12.15
CA SER A 54 9.05 -3.44 -12.33
C SER A 54 9.53 -3.94 -10.97
N VAL A 55 9.64 -5.25 -10.79
CA VAL A 55 10.37 -5.83 -9.65
C VAL A 55 11.88 -5.65 -9.79
N ASN A 56 12.36 -5.29 -10.99
CA ASN A 56 13.76 -4.95 -11.23
C ASN A 56 13.97 -3.44 -11.24
N TYR A 57 14.75 -2.93 -10.28
CA TYR A 57 15.02 -1.50 -10.12
C TYR A 57 15.67 -0.86 -11.36
N VAL A 58 16.43 -1.63 -12.15
CA VAL A 58 17.08 -1.14 -13.38
C VAL A 58 16.06 -0.69 -14.42
N ASP A 59 14.85 -1.25 -14.38
CA ASP A 59 13.76 -0.92 -15.28
C ASP A 59 12.86 0.21 -14.76
N TRP A 60 13.23 0.92 -13.69
CA TRP A 60 12.38 2.00 -13.18
C TRP A 60 12.55 3.31 -13.97
N PRO A 61 13.77 3.79 -14.29
CA PRO A 61 13.94 5.08 -14.94
C PRO A 61 13.30 5.11 -16.34
N GLY A 62 12.30 5.97 -16.52
CA GLY A 62 11.62 6.20 -17.81
C GLY A 62 10.70 5.06 -18.29
N LYS A 63 10.55 3.98 -17.52
CA LYS A 63 9.74 2.79 -17.87
C LYS A 63 8.73 2.39 -16.78
N THR A 64 8.28 3.36 -15.99
CA THR A 64 7.31 3.17 -14.91
C THR A 64 6.22 4.25 -14.99
N GLN A 65 4.97 3.84 -14.85
CA GLN A 65 3.81 4.68 -14.65
C GLN A 65 3.04 4.10 -13.46
N ILE A 66 3.14 4.76 -12.31
CA ILE A 66 2.41 4.38 -11.10
C ILE A 66 0.96 4.81 -11.22
N VAL A 67 0.05 3.84 -11.05
CA VAL A 67 -1.39 4.05 -11.08
C VAL A 67 -1.93 4.00 -9.65
N ILE A 68 -2.71 5.00 -9.26
CA ILE A 68 -3.33 5.11 -7.93
C ILE A 68 -4.85 5.17 -8.16
N PRO A 69 -5.63 4.22 -7.63
CA PRO A 69 -7.09 4.27 -7.72
C PRO A 69 -7.63 5.30 -6.73
N LEU A 70 -8.43 6.22 -7.23
CA LEU A 70 -9.07 7.29 -6.46
C LEU A 70 -10.59 7.07 -6.45
N LEU A 71 -11.22 7.28 -5.31
CA LEU A 71 -12.68 7.25 -5.13
C LEU A 71 -13.21 8.67 -5.03
N ASP A 72 -12.95 9.32 -3.89
CA ASP A 72 -13.40 10.68 -3.59
C ASP A 72 -12.21 11.65 -3.64
N LEU A 73 -12.38 12.77 -4.34
CA LEU A 73 -11.37 13.81 -4.48
C LEU A 73 -11.48 14.92 -3.42
N SER A 74 -12.41 14.80 -2.46
CA SER A 74 -12.57 15.71 -1.33
C SER A 74 -11.35 15.74 -0.39
N GLY A 75 -10.50 14.71 -0.45
CA GLY A 75 -9.27 14.59 0.33
C GLY A 75 -9.50 13.95 1.71
N GLY A 76 -8.48 13.27 2.24
CA GLY A 76 -8.54 12.56 3.51
C GLY A 76 -8.88 11.07 3.39
N LEU A 77 -9.48 10.52 4.45
CA LEU A 77 -9.85 9.10 4.57
C LEU A 77 -10.76 8.68 3.40
N SER A 78 -10.56 7.48 2.83
CA SER A 78 -11.26 6.99 1.61
C SER A 78 -10.95 7.70 0.27
N THR A 79 -10.00 8.64 0.20
CA THR A 79 -9.60 9.23 -1.10
C THR A 79 -9.05 8.17 -2.06
N ILE A 80 -8.22 7.27 -1.52
CA ILE A 80 -7.66 6.13 -2.26
C ILE A 80 -8.58 4.92 -2.11
N ASP A 81 -8.81 4.20 -3.20
CA ASP A 81 -9.56 2.95 -3.17
C ASP A 81 -8.72 1.82 -2.56
N THR A 82 -8.88 1.64 -1.23
CA THR A 82 -8.21 0.59 -0.47
C THR A 82 -8.62 -0.79 -0.94
N THR A 83 -9.87 -1.01 -1.38
CA THR A 83 -10.35 -2.29 -1.91
C THR A 83 -9.55 -2.71 -3.15
N ILE A 84 -9.26 -1.78 -4.06
CA ILE A 84 -8.54 -2.09 -5.30
C ILE A 84 -7.05 -2.39 -5.05
N ILE A 85 -6.38 -1.62 -4.21
CA ILE A 85 -4.94 -1.79 -3.97
C ILE A 85 -4.61 -2.94 -3.02
N SER A 86 -5.59 -3.50 -2.31
CA SER A 86 -5.41 -4.62 -1.39
C SER A 86 -6.20 -5.85 -1.82
N ASP A 87 -6.44 -5.99 -3.12
CA ASP A 87 -7.10 -7.18 -3.64
C ASP A 87 -6.30 -8.47 -3.38
N LYS A 88 -6.95 -9.61 -3.61
CA LYS A 88 -6.39 -10.93 -3.33
C LYS A 88 -5.01 -11.13 -3.95
N SER A 89 -4.77 -10.69 -5.19
CA SER A 89 -3.48 -10.89 -5.86
C SER A 89 -2.38 -10.03 -5.24
N VAL A 90 -2.72 -8.84 -4.73
CA VAL A 90 -1.77 -8.01 -3.98
C VAL A 90 -1.41 -8.68 -2.66
N VAL A 91 -2.41 -9.11 -1.90
CA VAL A 91 -2.20 -9.78 -0.60
C VAL A 91 -1.42 -11.10 -0.79
N ASP A 92 -1.73 -11.87 -1.82
CA ASP A 92 -1.01 -13.10 -2.13
C ASP A 92 0.45 -12.82 -2.48
N SER A 93 0.77 -11.74 -3.19
CA SER A 93 2.15 -11.32 -3.42
C SER A 93 2.87 -10.93 -2.13
N MET A 94 2.20 -10.25 -1.20
CA MET A 94 2.77 -9.90 0.12
C MET A 94 3.00 -11.16 0.98
N ARG A 95 2.19 -12.21 0.82
CA ARG A 95 2.37 -13.50 1.52
C ARG A 95 3.62 -14.26 1.06
N GLU A 96 4.21 -13.91 -0.09
CA GLU A 96 5.44 -14.54 -0.58
C GLU A 96 6.68 -14.10 0.21
N THR A 97 6.62 -13.01 0.97
CA THR A 97 7.75 -12.57 1.80
C THR A 97 7.83 -13.33 3.12
N ASP A 98 9.04 -13.40 3.68
CA ASP A 98 9.23 -13.82 5.07
C ASP A 98 8.34 -12.97 5.99
N GLY A 99 7.58 -13.61 6.88
CA GLY A 99 6.65 -12.93 7.80
C GLY A 99 5.35 -12.45 7.17
N LYS A 100 5.09 -12.71 5.87
CA LYS A 100 3.83 -12.42 5.14
C LYS A 100 3.32 -10.97 5.27
N GLU A 101 4.25 -10.04 5.52
CA GLU A 101 4.00 -8.61 5.75
C GLU A 101 2.83 -8.31 6.71
N ILE A 102 2.70 -9.10 7.78
CA ILE A 102 1.56 -9.06 8.69
C ILE A 102 1.33 -7.65 9.26
N ASP A 103 2.38 -6.96 9.66
CA ASP A 103 2.27 -5.65 10.33
C ASP A 103 1.71 -4.58 9.39
N VAL A 104 2.23 -4.51 8.15
CA VAL A 104 1.71 -3.57 7.13
C VAL A 104 0.26 -3.89 6.76
N ARG A 105 -0.10 -5.17 6.71
CA ARG A 105 -1.49 -5.60 6.47
C ARG A 105 -2.42 -5.25 7.62
N LYS A 106 -1.95 -5.28 8.88
CA LYS A 106 -2.72 -4.80 10.04
C LYS A 106 -2.99 -3.31 9.95
N ASP A 107 -1.98 -2.51 9.60
CA ASP A 107 -2.15 -1.07 9.40
C ASP A 107 -3.20 -0.77 8.30
N MET A 108 -3.23 -1.57 7.22
CA MET A 108 -4.26 -1.45 6.19
C MET A 108 -5.65 -1.83 6.71
N VAL A 109 -5.77 -2.88 7.53
CA VAL A 109 -7.04 -3.24 8.17
C VAL A 109 -7.52 -2.13 9.09
N ASP A 110 -6.64 -1.54 9.90
CA ASP A 110 -6.99 -0.43 10.79
C ASP A 110 -7.45 0.81 10.00
N LEU A 111 -6.85 1.05 8.83
CA LEU A 111 -7.32 2.07 7.89
C LEU A 111 -8.73 1.73 7.36
N LYS A 112 -8.95 0.50 6.89
CA LYS A 112 -10.25 0.04 6.38
C LYS A 112 -11.34 0.02 7.46
N GLU A 113 -11.02 -0.31 8.71
CA GLU A 113 -11.96 -0.26 9.83
C GLU A 113 -12.43 1.19 10.06
N ARG A 114 -11.52 2.18 10.05
CA ARG A 114 -11.89 3.60 10.10
C ARG A 114 -12.73 4.04 8.89
N GLU A 115 -12.40 3.57 7.68
CA GLU A 115 -13.21 3.85 6.48
C GLU A 115 -14.61 3.23 6.57
N ALA A 116 -14.72 2.03 7.13
CA ALA A 116 -16.01 1.36 7.33
C ALA A 116 -16.86 2.09 8.38
N ASP A 117 -16.25 2.57 9.46
CA ASP A 117 -16.96 3.33 10.49
C ASP A 117 -17.47 4.67 9.94
N ALA A 118 -16.65 5.41 9.17
CA ALA A 118 -17.09 6.64 8.50
C ALA A 118 -18.26 6.38 7.52
N ALA A 119 -18.17 5.32 6.71
CA ALA A 119 -19.24 4.95 5.78
C ALA A 119 -20.54 4.54 6.51
N ARG A 120 -20.45 3.91 7.68
CA ARG A 120 -21.63 3.61 8.51
C ARG A 120 -22.27 4.87 9.08
N GLU A 121 -21.47 5.84 9.52
CA GLU A 121 -21.99 7.12 10.02
C GLU A 121 -22.73 7.88 8.90
N GLU A 122 -22.17 7.89 7.69
CA GLU A 122 -22.79 8.47 6.50
C GLU A 122 -24.11 7.76 6.16
N ALA A 123 -24.09 6.43 6.04
CA ALA A 123 -25.29 5.63 5.78
C ALA A 123 -26.39 5.84 6.84
N GLN A 124 -26.02 5.97 8.12
CA GLN A 124 -26.96 6.30 9.19
C GLN A 124 -27.54 7.71 9.06
N SER A 125 -26.75 8.67 8.61
CA SER A 125 -27.21 10.03 8.34
C SER A 125 -28.22 10.04 7.20
N SER A 126 -27.89 9.44 6.07
CA SER A 126 -28.77 9.36 4.90
C SER A 126 -30.03 8.57 5.17
N GLN A 127 -29.97 7.52 6.00
CA GLN A 127 -31.17 6.82 6.45
C GLN A 127 -32.11 7.73 7.25
N LYS A 128 -31.58 8.60 8.13
CA LYS A 128 -32.40 9.57 8.87
C LYS A 128 -33.01 10.60 7.94
N GLU A 129 -32.28 11.06 6.93
CA GLU A 129 -32.79 12.00 5.92
C GLU A 129 -33.90 11.38 5.08
N ALA A 130 -33.72 10.14 4.62
CA ALA A 130 -34.73 9.38 3.90
C ALA A 130 -36.02 9.19 4.73
N VAL A 131 -35.90 8.86 6.02
CA VAL A 131 -37.07 8.74 6.93
C VAL A 131 -37.80 10.08 7.06
N ARG A 132 -37.08 11.18 7.24
CA ARG A 132 -37.68 12.53 7.33
C ARG A 132 -38.38 12.92 6.03
N ALA A 133 -37.80 12.60 4.88
CA ALA A 133 -38.43 12.85 3.58
C ALA A 133 -39.69 12.01 3.39
N GLU A 134 -39.68 10.74 3.83
CA GLU A 134 -40.86 9.88 3.81
C GLU A 134 -41.98 10.41 4.71
N GLU A 135 -41.65 10.95 5.89
CA GLU A 135 -42.61 11.63 6.77
C GLU A 135 -43.22 12.87 6.11
N LYS A 136 -42.39 13.74 5.49
CA LYS A 136 -42.88 14.90 4.73
C LYS A 136 -43.81 14.50 3.58
N ALA A 137 -43.48 13.43 2.85
CA ALA A 137 -44.30 12.92 1.76
C ALA A 137 -45.66 12.40 2.27
N LYS A 138 -45.69 11.76 3.46
CA LYS A 138 -46.94 11.34 4.12
C LYS A 138 -47.77 12.54 4.56
N GLU A 139 -47.15 13.58 5.13
CA GLU A 139 -47.84 14.81 5.52
C GLU A 139 -48.45 15.53 4.30
N ALA A 140 -47.69 15.67 3.21
CA ALA A 140 -48.19 16.25 1.96
C ALA A 140 -49.37 15.47 1.39
N LEU A 141 -49.32 14.13 1.44
CA LEU A 141 -50.44 13.28 1.01
C LEU A 141 -51.70 13.45 1.88
N VAL A 142 -51.54 13.68 3.19
CA VAL A 142 -52.66 14.00 4.08
C VAL A 142 -53.26 15.36 3.73
N GLU A 143 -52.43 16.38 3.49
CA GLU A 143 -52.84 17.71 3.04
C GLU A 143 -53.61 17.62 1.70
N GLN A 144 -53.08 16.89 0.72
CA GLN A 144 -53.75 16.64 -0.55
C GLN A 144 -55.14 16.02 -0.34
N LYS A 145 -55.25 14.98 0.49
CA LYS A 145 -56.55 14.34 0.77
C LYS A 145 -57.55 15.28 1.44
N GLN A 146 -57.09 16.17 2.31
CA GLN A 146 -57.94 17.19 2.92
C GLN A 146 -58.44 18.20 1.88
N GLU A 147 -57.57 18.65 0.96
CA GLU A 147 -57.98 19.57 -0.11
C GLU A 147 -58.92 18.87 -1.13
N GLU A 148 -58.75 17.56 -1.38
CA GLU A 148 -59.71 16.76 -2.18
C GLU A 148 -61.08 16.67 -1.53
N GLN A 149 -61.15 16.48 -0.20
CA GLN A 149 -62.40 16.47 0.56
C GLN A 149 -63.10 17.83 0.52
N LYS A 150 -62.36 18.92 0.79
CA LYS A 150 -62.90 20.29 0.72
C LYS A 150 -63.41 20.63 -0.69
N LEU A 151 -62.72 20.18 -1.73
CA LEU A 151 -63.18 20.38 -3.11
C LEU A 151 -64.49 19.64 -3.38
N ALA A 152 -64.63 18.41 -2.88
CA ALA A 152 -65.87 17.65 -3.01
C ALA A 152 -67.05 18.35 -2.32
N GLU A 153 -66.84 18.85 -1.09
CA GLU A 153 -67.84 19.62 -0.35
C GLU A 153 -68.25 20.89 -1.10
N LYS A 154 -67.28 21.69 -1.58
CA LYS A 154 -67.57 22.92 -2.34
C LYS A 154 -68.28 22.66 -3.67
N LYS A 155 -67.98 21.54 -4.36
CA LYS A 155 -68.70 21.15 -5.58
C LYS A 155 -70.16 20.79 -5.28
N GLU A 156 -70.44 20.16 -4.14
CA GLU A 156 -71.81 19.86 -3.72
C GLU A 156 -72.58 21.15 -3.36
N GLU A 157 -71.96 22.08 -2.64
CA GLU A 157 -72.55 23.38 -2.30
C GLU A 157 -72.84 24.23 -3.55
N ALA A 158 -71.89 24.31 -4.48
CA ALA A 158 -72.07 25.02 -5.75
C ALA A 158 -73.20 24.42 -6.59
N ALA A 159 -73.32 23.08 -6.65
CA ALA A 159 -74.41 22.42 -7.36
C ALA A 159 -75.79 22.80 -6.80
N LYS A 160 -75.93 22.87 -5.46
CA LYS A 160 -77.17 23.32 -4.80
C LYS A 160 -77.46 24.80 -5.09
N ALA A 161 -76.46 25.67 -5.05
CA ALA A 161 -76.62 27.10 -5.35
C ALA A 161 -77.04 27.35 -6.81
N VAL A 162 -76.47 26.60 -7.76
CA VAL A 162 -76.83 26.65 -9.18
C VAL A 162 -78.24 26.15 -9.43
N GLU A 163 -78.69 25.12 -8.71
CA GLU A 163 -80.07 24.62 -8.80
C GLU A 163 -81.08 25.68 -8.31
N ILE A 164 -80.83 26.30 -7.16
CA ILE A 164 -81.67 27.38 -6.60
C ILE A 164 -81.75 28.59 -7.54
N ALA A 165 -80.64 28.97 -8.19
CA ALA A 165 -80.60 30.05 -9.16
C ALA A 165 -81.36 29.72 -10.46
N LYS A 166 -81.42 28.45 -10.86
CA LYS A 166 -82.24 27.98 -12.00
C LYS A 166 -83.73 28.00 -11.70
N GLU A 167 -84.13 27.69 -10.46
CA GLU A 167 -85.52 27.74 -10.03
C GLU A 167 -86.04 29.19 -9.89
N ASN A 168 -85.17 30.16 -9.59
CA ASN A 168 -85.53 31.58 -9.41
C ASN A 168 -84.71 32.53 -10.32
N PRO A 169 -84.97 32.55 -11.65
CA PRO A 169 -84.13 33.26 -12.61
C PRO A 169 -84.15 34.80 -12.53
N GLU A 170 -85.14 35.41 -11.87
CA GLU A 170 -85.21 36.88 -11.68
C GLU A 170 -84.60 37.36 -10.35
N ASP A 171 -84.15 36.45 -9.48
CA ASP A 171 -83.50 36.78 -8.21
C ASP A 171 -82.01 37.06 -8.41
N GLY A 172 -81.68 38.36 -8.46
CA GLY A 172 -80.29 38.83 -8.60
C GLY A 172 -79.36 38.46 -7.42
N GLN A 173 -79.89 38.08 -6.24
CA GLN A 173 -79.08 37.54 -5.16
C GLN A 173 -78.76 36.06 -5.37
N ALA A 174 -79.73 35.28 -5.85
CA ALA A 174 -79.52 33.86 -6.17
C ALA A 174 -78.50 33.66 -7.29
N GLN A 175 -78.53 34.50 -8.33
CA GLN A 175 -77.52 34.45 -9.41
C GLN A 175 -76.10 34.79 -8.91
N LYS A 176 -75.96 35.81 -8.05
CA LYS A 176 -74.65 36.17 -7.48
C LYS A 176 -74.09 35.08 -6.57
N ALA A 177 -74.93 34.45 -5.75
CA ALA A 177 -74.53 33.35 -4.87
C ALA A 177 -74.02 32.13 -5.66
N ALA A 178 -74.68 31.80 -6.78
CA ALA A 178 -74.21 30.72 -7.67
C ALA A 178 -72.86 31.06 -8.32
N GLU A 179 -72.69 32.30 -8.81
CA GLU A 179 -71.44 32.75 -9.44
C GLU A 179 -70.26 32.83 -8.44
N GLU A 180 -70.54 33.19 -7.19
CA GLU A 180 -69.57 33.22 -6.10
C GLU A 180 -69.16 31.80 -5.66
N ALA A 181 -70.12 30.88 -5.57
CA ALA A 181 -69.86 29.47 -5.29
C ALA A 181 -69.02 28.79 -6.41
N GLU A 182 -69.28 29.09 -7.68
CA GLU A 182 -68.45 28.62 -8.79
C GLU A 182 -67.01 29.16 -8.72
N LYS A 183 -66.81 30.45 -8.36
CA LYS A 183 -65.47 31.02 -8.15
C LYS A 183 -64.73 30.34 -7.00
N GLU A 184 -65.44 30.00 -5.93
CA GLU A 184 -64.84 29.26 -4.81
C GLU A 184 -64.41 27.84 -5.19
N VAL A 185 -65.14 27.16 -6.07
CA VAL A 185 -64.73 25.86 -6.63
C VAL A 185 -63.45 26.01 -7.44
N VAL A 186 -63.36 27.01 -8.34
CA VAL A 186 -62.15 27.26 -9.13
C VAL A 186 -60.94 27.57 -8.24
N ALA A 187 -61.12 28.39 -7.20
CA ALA A 187 -60.05 28.67 -6.24
C ALA A 187 -59.60 27.42 -5.47
N GLN A 188 -60.54 26.53 -5.14
CA GLN A 188 -60.24 25.27 -4.44
C GLN A 188 -59.60 24.23 -5.37
N GLU A 189 -59.92 24.22 -6.67
CA GLU A 189 -59.23 23.40 -7.67
C GLU A 189 -57.77 23.82 -7.85
N GLN A 190 -57.47 25.12 -7.79
CA GLN A 190 -56.09 25.63 -7.80
C GLN A 190 -55.29 25.15 -6.58
N LYS A 191 -55.86 25.26 -5.37
CA LYS A 191 -55.22 24.75 -4.14
C LYS A 191 -54.97 23.25 -4.20
N LEU A 192 -55.92 22.48 -4.74
CA LEU A 192 -55.73 21.04 -4.92
C LEU A 192 -54.61 20.74 -5.93
N ALA A 193 -54.51 21.52 -7.01
CA ALA A 193 -53.42 21.37 -7.98
C ALA A 193 -52.05 21.61 -7.33
N GLU A 194 -51.91 22.70 -6.55
CA GLU A 194 -50.68 22.99 -5.78
C GLU A 194 -50.36 21.88 -4.76
N ALA A 195 -51.35 21.38 -4.03
CA ALA A 195 -51.17 20.28 -3.08
C ALA A 195 -50.74 18.97 -3.77
N LYS A 196 -51.25 18.70 -4.97
CA LYS A 196 -50.84 17.54 -5.79
C LYS A 196 -49.39 17.66 -6.27
N GLU A 197 -48.99 18.84 -6.75
CA GLU A 197 -47.62 19.10 -7.19
C GLU A 197 -46.63 18.92 -6.03
N LYS A 198 -46.89 19.57 -4.89
CA LYS A 198 -46.08 19.43 -3.67
C LYS A 198 -45.99 17.98 -3.18
N THR A 199 -47.07 17.21 -3.29
CA THR A 199 -47.07 15.78 -2.91
C THR A 199 -46.20 14.95 -3.85
N GLU A 200 -46.23 15.26 -5.15
CA GLU A 200 -45.41 14.56 -6.14
C GLU A 200 -43.93 14.87 -5.96
N GLU A 201 -43.55 16.14 -5.77
CA GLU A 201 -42.18 16.54 -5.46
C GLU A 201 -41.66 15.86 -4.18
N ALA A 202 -42.45 15.88 -3.10
CA ALA A 202 -42.07 15.24 -1.85
C ALA A 202 -41.91 13.71 -1.97
N LYS A 203 -42.70 13.05 -2.82
CA LYS A 203 -42.55 11.61 -3.12
C LYS A 203 -41.29 11.33 -3.92
N GLN A 204 -40.96 12.17 -4.91
CA GLN A 204 -39.76 12.02 -5.71
C GLN A 204 -38.50 12.20 -4.85
N GLU A 205 -38.45 13.26 -4.03
CA GLU A 205 -37.36 13.50 -3.08
C GLU A 205 -37.20 12.33 -2.08
N ALA A 206 -38.32 11.81 -1.55
CA ALA A 206 -38.28 10.67 -0.64
C ALA A 206 -37.73 9.39 -1.30
N GLU A 207 -38.10 9.09 -2.54
CA GLU A 207 -37.62 7.91 -3.25
C GLU A 207 -36.14 8.04 -3.67
N GLU A 208 -35.70 9.25 -4.04
CA GLU A 208 -34.30 9.55 -4.33
C GLU A 208 -33.42 9.36 -3.09
N LEU A 209 -33.78 9.99 -1.96
CA LEU A 209 -33.04 9.86 -0.71
C LEU A 209 -33.03 8.42 -0.18
N LYS A 210 -34.12 7.68 -0.37
CA LYS A 210 -34.18 6.25 -0.02
C LYS A 210 -33.25 5.40 -0.88
N THR A 211 -33.08 5.75 -2.16
CA THR A 211 -32.14 5.09 -3.05
C THR A 211 -30.70 5.37 -2.62
N ILE A 212 -30.36 6.63 -2.34
CA ILE A 212 -29.05 7.05 -1.81
C ILE A 212 -28.74 6.32 -0.51
N ALA A 213 -29.65 6.34 0.46
CA ALA A 213 -29.46 5.68 1.75
C ALA A 213 -29.22 4.15 1.59
N LYS A 214 -29.88 3.51 0.63
CA LYS A 214 -29.67 2.09 0.34
C LYS A 214 -28.30 1.83 -0.29
N GLU A 215 -27.86 2.67 -1.22
CA GLU A 215 -26.55 2.56 -1.85
C GLU A 215 -25.42 2.76 -0.83
N GLU A 216 -25.54 3.77 0.02
CA GLU A 216 -24.58 4.02 1.11
C GLU A 216 -24.54 2.87 2.11
N GLN A 217 -25.69 2.30 2.48
CA GLN A 217 -25.72 1.12 3.36
C GLN A 217 -24.98 -0.07 2.73
N VAL A 218 -25.16 -0.31 1.42
CA VAL A 218 -24.44 -1.38 0.71
C VAL A 218 -22.92 -1.12 0.72
N ILE A 219 -22.50 0.15 0.56
CA ILE A 219 -21.08 0.53 0.63
C ILE A 219 -20.52 0.30 2.05
N ALA A 220 -21.25 0.72 3.08
CA ALA A 220 -20.86 0.54 4.48
C ALA A 220 -20.75 -0.94 4.87
N ASP A 221 -21.72 -1.76 4.45
CA ASP A 221 -21.74 -3.21 4.67
C ASP A 221 -20.57 -3.89 3.95
N ARG A 222 -20.29 -3.50 2.71
CA ARG A 222 -19.14 -4.01 1.95
C ARG A 222 -17.81 -3.68 2.62
N LYS A 223 -17.58 -2.41 2.98
CA LYS A 223 -16.33 -1.98 3.66
C LYS A 223 -16.15 -2.70 5.00
N THR A 224 -17.25 -2.89 5.74
CA THR A 224 -17.26 -3.70 6.97
C THR A 224 -16.80 -5.14 6.72
N ALA A 225 -17.42 -5.80 5.74
CA ALA A 225 -17.15 -7.21 5.44
C ALA A 225 -15.71 -7.41 4.98
N GLU A 226 -15.18 -6.50 4.15
CA GLU A 226 -13.79 -6.53 3.70
C GLU A 226 -12.81 -6.39 4.87
N ALA A 227 -12.99 -5.40 5.74
CA ALA A 227 -12.11 -5.21 6.90
C ALA A 227 -12.13 -6.44 7.84
N GLN A 228 -13.31 -7.01 8.09
CA GLN A 228 -13.46 -8.21 8.91
C GLN A 228 -12.78 -9.43 8.28
N GLN A 229 -12.97 -9.65 6.98
CA GLN A 229 -12.36 -10.77 6.27
C GLN A 229 -10.84 -10.65 6.25
N ASP A 230 -10.31 -9.46 5.98
CA ASP A 230 -8.87 -9.20 6.00
C ASP A 230 -8.29 -9.48 7.39
N ARG A 231 -8.99 -9.10 8.46
CA ARG A 231 -8.58 -9.38 9.85
C ARG A 231 -8.50 -10.87 10.14
N LEU A 232 -9.48 -11.66 9.68
CA LEU A 232 -9.49 -13.12 9.83
C LEU A 232 -8.33 -13.77 9.05
N ASP A 233 -8.10 -13.30 7.83
CA ASP A 233 -7.01 -13.76 6.96
C ASP A 233 -5.64 -13.48 7.60
N ILE A 234 -5.44 -12.27 8.14
CA ILE A 234 -4.22 -11.90 8.86
C ILE A 234 -4.04 -12.76 10.11
N ALA A 235 -5.10 -13.01 10.89
CA ALA A 235 -5.01 -13.84 12.08
C ALA A 235 -4.61 -15.29 11.76
N LYS A 236 -5.09 -15.83 10.62
CA LYS A 236 -4.66 -17.14 10.12
C LYS A 236 -3.19 -17.13 9.71
N ASP A 237 -2.79 -16.14 8.93
CA ASP A 237 -1.40 -15.99 8.47
C ASP A 237 -0.43 -15.80 9.64
N GLN A 238 -0.82 -15.04 10.67
CA GLN A 238 -0.02 -14.83 11.88
C GLN A 238 0.21 -16.13 12.64
N LYS A 239 -0.81 -16.98 12.80
CA LYS A 239 -0.63 -18.30 13.43
C LYS A 239 0.34 -19.17 12.66
N GLU A 240 0.30 -19.14 11.33
CA GLU A 240 1.21 -19.90 10.49
C GLU A 240 2.66 -19.40 10.61
N VAL A 241 2.87 -18.08 10.58
CA VAL A 241 4.19 -17.47 10.78
C VAL A 241 4.76 -17.85 12.16
N MET A 242 3.95 -17.71 13.22
CA MET A 242 4.38 -18.09 14.58
C MET A 242 4.75 -19.58 14.65
N ALA A 243 3.96 -20.47 14.05
CA ALA A 243 4.26 -21.90 14.04
C ALA A 243 5.57 -22.22 13.31
N VAL A 244 5.85 -21.53 12.19
CA VAL A 244 7.11 -21.66 11.46
C VAL A 244 8.28 -21.12 12.28
N GLU A 245 8.11 -19.99 12.94
CA GLU A 245 9.13 -19.39 13.81
C GLU A 245 9.44 -20.28 15.03
N ASP A 246 8.42 -20.83 15.68
CA ASP A 246 8.57 -21.75 16.81
C ASP A 246 9.31 -23.03 16.38
N ALA A 247 8.94 -23.59 15.22
CA ALA A 247 9.64 -24.75 14.65
C ALA A 247 11.11 -24.43 14.35
N ARG A 248 11.39 -23.25 13.77
CA ARG A 248 12.77 -22.78 13.49
C ARG A 248 13.56 -22.56 14.78
N ALA A 249 12.96 -22.02 15.83
CA ALA A 249 13.62 -21.74 17.10
C ALA A 249 14.09 -23.02 17.83
N GLN A 250 13.43 -24.14 17.58
CA GLN A 250 13.80 -25.45 18.13
C GLN A 250 14.88 -26.16 17.29
N MET A 251 15.18 -25.69 16.08
CA MET A 251 16.19 -26.30 15.21
C MET A 251 17.60 -25.89 15.63
N THR A 252 18.50 -26.86 15.69
CA THR A 252 19.93 -26.60 15.75
C THR A 252 20.41 -26.24 14.34
N THR A 253 20.79 -24.98 14.11
CA THR A 253 21.22 -24.52 12.79
C THR A 253 22.74 -24.36 12.69
N SER A 254 23.28 -24.64 11.50
CA SER A 254 24.62 -24.22 11.08
C SER A 254 24.51 -23.35 9.82
N TYR A 255 25.61 -22.79 9.34
CA TYR A 255 25.63 -22.01 8.10
C TYR A 255 26.30 -22.78 6.96
N ALA A 256 25.91 -22.48 5.73
CA ALA A 256 26.55 -22.93 4.51
C ALA A 256 26.55 -21.82 3.45
N LEU A 257 27.31 -22.03 2.37
CA LEU A 257 27.35 -21.11 1.22
C LEU A 257 26.74 -21.78 -0.01
N LYS A 258 25.63 -21.23 -0.47
CA LYS A 258 24.97 -21.62 -1.71
C LYS A 258 25.61 -20.87 -2.87
N VAL A 259 26.10 -21.58 -3.88
CA VAL A 259 26.74 -20.96 -5.07
C VAL A 259 25.67 -20.28 -5.92
N ILE A 260 25.89 -18.99 -6.21
CA ILE A 260 25.00 -18.16 -7.04
C ILE A 260 25.61 -17.91 -8.42
N ASP A 261 26.90 -17.59 -8.47
CA ASP A 261 27.63 -17.38 -9.72
C ASP A 261 28.98 -18.09 -9.68
N THR A 262 29.21 -19.01 -10.61
CA THR A 262 30.46 -19.78 -10.69
C THR A 262 31.61 -18.97 -11.27
N LYS A 263 31.35 -18.00 -12.16
CA LYS A 263 32.38 -17.18 -12.82
C LYS A 263 32.80 -16.02 -11.93
N ALA A 264 31.82 -15.32 -11.36
CA ALA A 264 32.07 -14.19 -10.45
C ALA A 264 32.34 -14.63 -9.00
N LEU A 265 32.35 -15.94 -8.73
CA LEU A 265 32.57 -16.54 -7.39
C LEU A 265 31.63 -15.96 -6.32
N LEU A 266 30.36 -15.79 -6.68
CA LEU A 266 29.34 -15.26 -5.78
C LEU A 266 28.58 -16.39 -5.10
N SER A 267 28.28 -16.17 -3.82
CA SER A 267 27.47 -17.06 -2.99
C SER A 267 26.40 -16.29 -2.22
N ALA A 268 25.39 -17.03 -1.75
CA ALA A 268 24.46 -16.60 -0.71
C ALA A 268 24.77 -17.39 0.57
N LEU A 269 24.70 -16.71 1.72
CA LEU A 269 24.75 -17.38 3.02
C LEU A 269 23.40 -18.03 3.29
N VAL A 270 23.41 -19.28 3.75
CA VAL A 270 22.19 -20.00 4.15
C VAL A 270 22.36 -20.56 5.55
N LEU A 271 21.29 -20.58 6.34
CA LEU A 271 21.19 -21.42 7.52
C LEU A 271 20.62 -22.78 7.12
N ILE A 272 21.25 -23.84 7.62
CA ILE A 272 20.83 -25.21 7.42
C ILE A 272 20.51 -25.86 8.76
N ASN A 273 19.51 -26.74 8.76
CA ASN A 273 19.23 -27.59 9.90
C ASN A 273 20.33 -28.65 9.99
N VAL A 274 20.97 -28.76 11.15
CA VAL A 274 22.08 -29.71 11.36
C VAL A 274 21.61 -31.16 11.29
N ALA A 275 20.33 -31.43 11.57
CA ALA A 275 19.79 -32.79 11.60
C ALA A 275 19.68 -33.43 10.20
N ASP A 276 19.25 -32.66 9.19
CA ASP A 276 18.92 -33.17 7.85
C ASP A 276 19.61 -32.41 6.70
N GLY A 277 20.29 -31.30 6.99
CA GLY A 277 20.92 -30.44 5.99
C GLY A 277 19.94 -29.57 5.20
N ALA A 278 18.65 -29.55 5.56
CA ALA A 278 17.65 -28.73 4.87
C ALA A 278 17.93 -27.24 5.08
N VAL A 279 17.73 -26.43 4.04
CA VAL A 279 17.85 -24.97 4.12
C VAL A 279 16.69 -24.42 4.96
N VAL A 280 17.03 -23.78 6.07
CA VAL A 280 16.09 -23.15 6.99
C VAL A 280 15.81 -21.71 6.57
N LYS A 281 16.86 -20.99 6.16
CA LYS A 281 16.79 -19.60 5.73
C LYS A 281 17.91 -19.27 4.75
N GLU A 282 17.62 -18.45 3.76
CA GLU A 282 18.59 -17.93 2.79
C GLU A 282 18.74 -16.43 3.00
N SER A 283 19.98 -15.94 2.96
CA SER A 283 20.26 -14.52 3.12
C SER A 283 19.74 -13.75 1.91
N PRO A 284 19.11 -12.57 2.12
CA PRO A 284 18.81 -11.67 1.02
C PRO A 284 20.09 -11.15 0.32
N VAL A 285 21.25 -11.25 0.98
CA VAL A 285 22.55 -10.95 0.39
C VAL A 285 23.07 -12.17 -0.38
N ASN A 286 22.82 -12.17 -1.70
CA ASN A 286 23.24 -13.23 -2.62
C ASN A 286 24.52 -12.91 -3.42
N VAL A 287 25.28 -11.92 -2.94
CA VAL A 287 26.48 -11.37 -3.60
C VAL A 287 27.72 -11.43 -2.71
N ILE A 288 27.82 -12.47 -1.89
CA ILE A 288 29.01 -12.73 -1.06
C ILE A 288 30.15 -13.20 -1.96
N ARG A 289 31.31 -12.53 -1.86
CA ARG A 289 32.50 -12.79 -2.67
C ARG A 289 33.43 -13.79 -2.01
N ASN A 290 34.36 -14.33 -2.80
CA ASN A 290 35.44 -15.23 -2.38
C ASN A 290 34.98 -16.58 -1.78
N ARG A 291 33.65 -16.84 -1.72
CA ARG A 291 33.06 -17.99 -1.05
C ARG A 291 33.58 -18.18 0.39
N GLN A 292 33.82 -17.07 1.07
CA GLN A 292 34.35 -17.06 2.43
C GLN A 292 33.51 -16.17 3.33
N VAL A 293 33.26 -16.66 4.54
CA VAL A 293 32.53 -15.98 5.60
C VAL A 293 33.21 -16.32 6.92
N ILE A 294 33.31 -15.34 7.81
CA ILE A 294 33.84 -15.55 9.17
C ILE A 294 32.70 -15.39 10.17
N LYS A 295 32.46 -16.41 10.98
CA LYS A 295 31.52 -16.33 12.10
C LYS A 295 32.19 -15.58 13.26
N THR A 296 31.58 -14.48 13.68
CA THR A 296 31.98 -13.64 14.81
C THR A 296 30.91 -13.68 15.90
N ASN A 297 31.14 -12.99 17.01
CA ASN A 297 30.12 -12.80 18.04
C ASN A 297 28.98 -11.87 17.59
N GLU A 298 29.27 -10.95 16.66
CA GLU A 298 28.28 -9.99 16.14
C GLU A 298 27.45 -10.60 14.99
N GLY A 299 28.02 -11.54 14.23
CA GLY A 299 27.32 -12.19 13.12
C GLY A 299 28.25 -12.86 12.13
N TYR A 300 27.95 -12.73 10.85
CA TYR A 300 28.72 -13.30 9.76
C TYR A 300 29.44 -12.20 8.97
N LEU A 301 30.77 -12.10 9.12
CA LEU A 301 31.59 -11.13 8.41
C LEU A 301 31.94 -11.65 7.01
N ALA A 302 31.67 -10.84 5.99
CA ALA A 302 31.91 -11.19 4.59
C ALA A 302 32.28 -9.97 3.74
N VAL A 303 32.82 -10.21 2.54
CA VAL A 303 32.87 -9.21 1.46
C VAL A 303 31.62 -9.39 0.61
N ALA A 304 30.79 -8.35 0.48
CA ALA A 304 29.54 -8.42 -0.27
C ALA A 304 29.41 -7.24 -1.24
N GLY A 305 28.80 -7.51 -2.40
CA GLY A 305 28.39 -6.47 -3.36
C GLY A 305 28.77 -6.79 -4.81
N LYS A 306 28.23 -5.96 -5.72
CA LYS A 306 28.54 -5.98 -7.16
C LYS A 306 29.02 -4.62 -7.62
N PRO A 307 29.97 -4.55 -8.56
CA PRO A 307 30.34 -3.29 -9.19
C PRO A 307 29.15 -2.75 -9.99
N GLY A 308 28.85 -1.46 -9.88
CA GLY A 308 27.76 -0.84 -10.61
C GLY A 308 27.65 0.67 -10.33
N LYS A 309 26.84 1.38 -11.13
CA LYS A 309 26.69 2.84 -11.05
C LYS A 309 26.33 3.34 -9.64
N ASN A 310 25.52 2.57 -8.91
CA ASN A 310 25.05 2.89 -7.56
C ASN A 310 25.30 1.75 -6.55
N THR A 311 26.15 0.77 -6.88
CA THR A 311 26.44 -0.36 -6.00
C THR A 311 27.93 -0.42 -5.72
N THR A 312 28.26 -0.58 -4.45
CA THR A 312 29.65 -0.70 -3.98
C THR A 312 29.87 -2.08 -3.39
N ILE A 313 31.12 -2.50 -3.34
CA ILE A 313 31.54 -3.73 -2.71
C ILE A 313 32.17 -3.33 -1.39
N LYS A 314 31.74 -3.96 -0.30
CA LYS A 314 32.14 -3.59 1.05
C LYS A 314 32.34 -4.81 1.92
N LEU A 315 33.01 -4.61 3.06
CA LEU A 315 32.90 -5.54 4.16
C LEU A 315 31.55 -5.33 4.85
N VAL A 316 30.91 -6.44 5.22
CA VAL A 316 29.61 -6.44 5.88
C VAL A 316 29.60 -7.42 7.04
N ILE A 317 28.77 -7.12 8.05
CA ILE A 317 28.36 -8.10 9.08
C ILE A 317 26.89 -8.41 8.84
N LEU A 318 26.59 -9.68 8.62
CA LEU A 318 25.22 -10.18 8.49
C LEU A 318 24.72 -10.68 9.85
N ASP A 319 23.47 -10.33 10.19
CA ASP A 319 22.81 -10.78 11.42
C ASP A 319 22.77 -12.32 11.48
N PRO A 320 23.03 -12.92 12.65
CA PRO A 320 23.11 -14.38 12.77
C PRO A 320 21.77 -15.11 12.58
N LYS A 321 20.63 -14.41 12.68
CA LYS A 321 19.27 -14.95 12.58
C LYS A 321 18.59 -14.59 11.27
N ASN A 322 18.50 -13.30 10.93
CA ASN A 322 17.81 -12.82 9.73
C ASN A 322 18.72 -12.77 8.49
N LEU A 323 20.05 -12.86 8.67
CA LEU A 323 21.07 -12.84 7.62
C LEU A 323 21.09 -11.56 6.77
N GLU A 324 20.52 -10.46 7.27
CA GLU A 324 20.56 -9.13 6.66
C GLU A 324 21.82 -8.37 7.08
N ILE A 325 22.19 -7.36 6.30
CA ILE A 325 23.32 -6.48 6.62
C ILE A 325 22.98 -5.64 7.85
N GLN A 326 23.71 -5.85 8.95
CA GLN A 326 23.63 -4.99 10.14
C GLN A 326 24.62 -3.83 10.08
N LYS A 327 25.78 -4.06 9.47
CA LYS A 327 26.89 -3.11 9.45
C LYS A 327 27.69 -3.26 8.15
N GLU A 328 28.21 -2.14 7.67
CA GLU A 328 29.11 -2.10 6.51
C GLU A 328 30.36 -1.26 6.80
N SER A 329 31.46 -1.53 6.08
CA SER A 329 32.63 -0.66 6.06
C SER A 329 32.32 0.68 5.36
N ALA A 330 33.07 1.72 5.72
CA ALA A 330 33.00 3.01 5.04
C ALA A 330 33.68 2.95 3.66
N GLU A 331 34.82 2.26 3.59
CA GLU A 331 35.62 2.16 2.37
C GLU A 331 35.07 1.08 1.42
N ILE A 332 35.32 1.31 0.14
CA ILE A 332 34.96 0.40 -0.95
C ILE A 332 36.07 -0.65 -1.08
N VAL A 333 35.70 -1.91 -1.04
CA VAL A 333 36.57 -3.04 -1.33
C VAL A 333 36.67 -3.23 -2.85
N HIS A 334 37.87 -3.49 -3.35
CA HIS A 334 38.08 -3.79 -4.76
C HIS A 334 37.42 -5.13 -5.15
N GLU A 335 36.87 -5.24 -6.36
CA GLU A 335 36.06 -6.39 -6.74
C GLU A 335 36.81 -7.72 -6.78
N SER A 336 38.11 -7.66 -7.07
CA SER A 336 39.02 -8.80 -7.14
C SER A 336 39.90 -8.94 -5.91
N SER A 337 39.58 -8.19 -4.84
CA SER A 337 40.33 -8.29 -3.59
C SER A 337 40.32 -9.71 -3.06
N ALA A 338 41.49 -10.24 -2.74
CA ALA A 338 41.61 -11.38 -1.86
C ALA A 338 40.98 -11.06 -0.49
N PHE A 339 40.53 -12.09 0.22
CA PHE A 339 40.00 -11.98 1.57
C PHE A 339 40.85 -12.87 2.47
N ALA A 340 41.55 -12.25 3.41
CA ALA A 340 42.43 -12.94 4.35
C ALA A 340 42.14 -12.45 5.76
N PHE A 341 42.37 -13.30 6.75
CA PHE A 341 42.09 -12.94 8.14
C PHE A 341 43.02 -13.69 9.10
N THR A 342 43.18 -13.11 10.28
CA THR A 342 43.86 -13.67 11.45
C THR A 342 42.88 -13.70 12.62
N SER A 343 43.30 -14.16 13.80
CA SER A 343 42.47 -14.06 15.01
C SER A 343 42.08 -12.61 15.38
N ASN A 344 42.82 -11.61 14.90
CA ASN A 344 42.70 -10.23 15.38
C ASN A 344 42.23 -9.25 14.29
N ALA A 345 42.44 -9.55 13.01
CA ALA A 345 42.16 -8.62 11.92
C ALA A 345 41.78 -9.32 10.62
N VAL A 346 41.01 -8.61 9.81
CA VAL A 346 40.60 -8.95 8.45
C VAL A 346 41.33 -8.04 7.47
N PHE A 347 41.77 -8.58 6.35
CA PHE A 347 42.55 -7.88 5.34
C PHE A 347 41.89 -7.96 3.97
N VAL A 348 41.76 -6.79 3.35
CA VAL A 348 41.18 -6.60 2.01
C VAL A 348 41.91 -5.47 1.28
N VAL A 349 41.85 -5.48 -0.05
CA VAL A 349 42.28 -4.37 -0.89
C VAL A 349 41.10 -3.41 -1.07
N ILE A 350 41.29 -2.15 -0.66
CA ILE A 350 40.29 -1.09 -0.78
C ILE A 350 40.65 -0.11 -1.90
N VAL A 351 39.63 0.56 -2.43
CA VAL A 351 39.77 1.62 -3.43
C VAL A 351 39.62 2.98 -2.77
N GLN A 352 40.64 3.81 -2.90
CA GLN A 352 40.65 5.20 -2.42
C GLN A 352 41.33 6.08 -3.47
N ASP A 353 40.67 7.16 -3.89
CA ASP A 353 41.20 8.09 -4.90
C ASP A 353 41.65 7.42 -6.21
N LYS A 354 40.90 6.41 -6.66
CA LYS A 354 41.18 5.55 -7.84
C LYS A 354 42.47 4.71 -7.73
N LYS A 355 43.00 4.59 -6.52
CA LYS A 355 44.16 3.76 -6.19
C LYS A 355 43.76 2.66 -5.23
N THR A 356 44.57 1.61 -5.17
CA THR A 356 44.32 0.43 -4.35
C THR A 356 45.32 0.31 -3.22
N TYR A 357 44.80 0.03 -2.03
CA TYR A 357 45.60 -0.09 -0.80
C TYR A 357 45.19 -1.34 -0.04
N LEU A 358 46.16 -1.98 0.62
CA LEU A 358 45.84 -3.01 1.60
C LEU A 358 45.27 -2.33 2.84
N ALA A 359 44.13 -2.78 3.32
CA ALA A 359 43.50 -2.33 4.55
C ALA A 359 43.36 -3.48 5.53
N ALA A 360 43.55 -3.16 6.81
CA ALA A 360 43.29 -4.02 7.95
C ALA A 360 42.06 -3.50 8.69
N TYR A 361 41.14 -4.40 9.01
CA TYR A 361 39.93 -4.12 9.76
C TYR A 361 39.88 -4.97 11.02
N ASN A 362 39.36 -4.40 12.08
CA ASN A 362 38.89 -5.17 13.23
C ASN A 362 37.59 -5.91 12.86
N TYR A 363 37.21 -6.90 13.66
CA TYR A 363 36.01 -7.72 13.41
C TYR A 363 34.69 -6.96 13.55
N ASP A 364 34.70 -5.73 14.08
CA ASP A 364 33.59 -4.80 14.13
C ASP A 364 33.53 -3.88 12.88
N LEU A 365 34.33 -4.17 11.84
CA LEU A 365 34.49 -3.35 10.63
C LEU A 365 35.14 -1.97 10.83
N SER A 366 35.75 -1.69 11.99
CA SER A 366 36.56 -0.49 12.15
C SER A 366 37.91 -0.64 11.43
N LEU A 367 38.28 0.34 10.61
CA LEU A 367 39.57 0.36 9.91
C LEU A 367 40.70 0.56 10.94
N SER A 368 41.59 -0.43 11.07
CA SER A 368 42.69 -0.40 12.04
C SER A 368 44.01 0.07 11.43
N ALA A 369 44.26 -0.26 10.15
CA ALA A 369 45.43 0.21 9.42
C ALA A 369 45.20 0.19 7.91
N ARG A 370 46.03 0.95 7.18
CA ARG A 370 46.06 0.99 5.72
C ARG A 370 47.50 1.11 5.25
N SER A 371 47.86 0.41 4.16
CA SER A 371 49.20 0.52 3.58
C SER A 371 49.46 1.93 3.04
N GLU A 372 50.69 2.41 3.25
CA GLU A 372 51.17 3.67 2.66
C GLU A 372 51.52 3.50 1.17
N VAL A 373 51.87 2.26 0.78
CA VAL A 373 52.16 1.89 -0.60
C VAL A 373 50.90 1.43 -1.34
N GLU A 374 50.82 1.80 -2.61
CA GLU A 374 49.81 1.33 -3.54
C GLU A 374 50.08 -0.14 -3.91
N VAL A 375 49.04 -0.98 -3.85
CA VAL A 375 49.10 -2.41 -4.14
C VAL A 375 48.30 -2.75 -5.39
N GLN A 376 48.56 -3.88 -6.03
CA GLN A 376 47.72 -4.35 -7.13
C GLN A 376 46.31 -4.72 -6.62
N ASP A 377 45.35 -4.52 -7.51
CA ASP A 377 43.92 -4.74 -7.31
C ASP A 377 43.55 -6.22 -7.13
N VAL A 378 44.32 -7.11 -7.76
CA VAL A 378 44.30 -8.58 -7.65
C VAL A 378 45.40 -9.12 -6.73
N SER A 379 46.04 -8.27 -5.92
CA SER A 379 47.17 -8.70 -5.09
C SER A 379 46.75 -9.86 -4.17
N PRO A 380 47.47 -10.99 -4.17
CA PRO A 380 47.31 -11.98 -3.11
C PRO A 380 47.64 -11.34 -1.76
N ILE A 381 47.00 -11.82 -0.70
CA ILE A 381 47.26 -11.41 0.68
C ILE A 381 47.77 -12.65 1.42
N ILE A 382 49.07 -12.75 1.61
CA ILE A 382 49.71 -13.91 2.24
C ILE A 382 50.16 -13.50 3.64
N ILE A 383 49.55 -14.11 4.66
CA ILE A 383 49.91 -13.90 6.06
C ILE A 383 51.10 -14.82 6.40
N THR A 384 52.14 -14.24 6.99
CA THR A 384 53.34 -14.94 7.45
C THR A 384 53.66 -14.54 8.89
N ASP A 385 54.52 -15.29 9.56
CA ASP A 385 54.97 -14.99 10.93
C ASP A 385 55.65 -13.62 11.06
N ARG A 386 56.20 -13.11 9.95
CA ARG A 386 56.91 -11.82 9.92
C ARG A 386 56.03 -10.67 9.49
N GLY A 387 54.91 -10.91 8.82
CA GLY A 387 54.09 -9.84 8.27
C GLY A 387 53.18 -10.31 7.14
N ILE A 388 52.67 -9.36 6.36
CA ILE A 388 51.72 -9.60 5.27
C ILE A 388 52.42 -9.31 3.95
N SER A 389 52.51 -10.33 3.10
CA SER A 389 53.07 -10.19 1.77
C SER A 389 51.98 -9.85 0.76
N VAL A 390 52.22 -8.78 0.00
CA VAL A 390 51.35 -8.28 -1.08
C VAL A 390 52.21 -7.84 -2.28
N ILE A 391 51.57 -7.60 -3.42
CA ILE A 391 52.21 -7.12 -4.64
C ILE A 391 51.96 -5.62 -4.78
N LYS A 392 53.03 -4.84 -4.87
CA LYS A 392 52.94 -3.39 -5.14
C LYS A 392 52.37 -3.14 -6.54
N ALA A 393 51.88 -1.94 -6.78
CA ALA A 393 51.42 -1.51 -8.11
C ALA A 393 52.47 -1.74 -9.23
N ASP A 394 53.77 -1.67 -8.91
CA ASP A 394 54.88 -1.94 -9.85
C ASP A 394 55.15 -3.44 -10.12
N GLY A 395 54.36 -4.34 -9.53
CA GLY A 395 54.48 -5.79 -9.71
C GLY A 395 55.47 -6.49 -8.77
N ASN A 396 56.25 -5.75 -7.97
CA ASN A 396 57.18 -6.37 -7.03
C ASN A 396 56.50 -6.74 -5.70
N PRO A 397 56.83 -7.90 -5.10
CA PRO A 397 56.36 -8.24 -3.77
C PRO A 397 56.94 -7.30 -2.71
N ILE A 398 56.15 -7.03 -1.67
CA ILE A 398 56.56 -6.31 -0.47
C ILE A 398 56.02 -7.04 0.76
N LEU A 399 56.79 -7.00 1.85
CA LEU A 399 56.37 -7.46 3.17
C LEU A 399 56.01 -6.25 4.02
N LEU A 400 54.78 -6.25 4.55
CA LEU A 400 54.26 -5.20 5.42
C LEU A 400 54.11 -5.73 6.85
N ASP A 401 54.30 -4.85 7.84
CA ASP A 401 54.02 -5.17 9.22
C ASP A 401 52.53 -5.48 9.43
N ALA A 402 52.21 -6.57 10.15
CA ALA A 402 50.85 -7.07 10.25
C ALA A 402 49.89 -6.15 11.05
N LYS A 403 50.42 -5.24 11.87
CA LYS A 403 49.60 -4.32 12.69
C LYS A 403 49.46 -2.95 12.05
N THR A 404 50.56 -2.42 11.52
CA THR A 404 50.63 -1.04 11.02
C THR A 404 50.49 -0.95 9.50
N LEU A 405 50.65 -2.07 8.78
CA LEU A 405 50.74 -2.13 7.32
C LEU A 405 51.83 -1.23 6.72
N LYS A 406 52.85 -0.88 7.51
CA LYS A 406 54.04 -0.15 7.07
C LYS A 406 55.09 -1.12 6.58
N LYS A 407 55.99 -0.63 5.71
CA LYS A 407 57.13 -1.41 5.24
C LYS A 407 58.00 -1.83 6.43
N GLN A 408 58.33 -3.12 6.51
CA GLN A 408 59.32 -3.63 7.45
C GLN A 408 60.75 -3.34 7.02
#